data_AF-A0A6S7HII2-F1
#
_entry.id   AF-A0A6S7HII2-F1
#
_cell.length_a   1.000
_cell.length_b   1.000
_cell.length_c   1.000
_cell.angle_alpha   90.00
_cell.angle_beta   90.00
_cell.angle_gamma   90.00
#
_symmetry.space_group_name_H-M   'P 1'
#
loop_
_entity.id
_entity.type
_entity.pdbx_description
1 polymer ?
#
loop_
_entity_poly.entity_id
_entity_poly.type
_entity_poly.pdbx_seq_one_letter_code
_entity_poly.pdbx_strand_id
1 'polypeptide(L)'
;MLQSLCFVLKAVIYFLASTRKRLVPGAVPSLNLPVKSTPTSATTTRRELVRHQLDKRVVYHNLESFKKRIPGLKMKGWLKTENEDNVIFEFWNPTFSLPKLTCSVASSLDFSVAVYNWFLPDDHVIYTELKRSVKHTSISTIISKLESYKICEGLNKNELTYSKCEDPSPSCSSSSIIRHTIPIKPENYEEDGPPFQACIFLRSQDCELLCGNISCSSCIKQEKSVSKQKEKHDVQAPQPLKDKAPLSKSSKERLVATVQRQRVVCKELEGRISQLEK
;
A
#
# COMPACT_ATOMS: atom_id res chain seq x y z
N MET A 1 27.97 37.26 31.08
CA MET A 1 28.59 36.90 32.38
C MET A 1 27.54 36.13 33.17
N LEU A 2 27.57 34.79 33.20
CA LEU A 2 28.12 33.95 34.28
C LEU A 2 27.54 34.40 35.65
N GLN A 3 26.81 33.66 36.48
CA GLN A 3 26.70 32.23 36.87
C GLN A 3 25.36 32.09 37.66
N SER A 4 24.54 31.03 37.57
CA SER A 4 24.72 29.63 38.01
C SER A 4 24.29 29.35 39.47
N LEU A 5 23.35 28.39 39.60
CA LEU A 5 23.06 27.45 40.70
C LEU A 5 22.55 27.95 42.07
N CYS A 6 21.31 27.58 42.46
CA CYS A 6 20.90 26.34 43.15
C CYS A 6 21.43 26.20 44.59
N PHE A 7 20.53 26.16 45.59
CA PHE A 7 20.59 25.17 46.67
C PHE A 7 19.24 24.99 47.35
N VAL A 8 18.95 23.73 47.65
CA VAL A 8 17.71 23.14 48.19
C VAL A 8 17.92 22.92 49.70
N LEU A 9 16.88 23.06 50.55
CA LEU A 9 16.40 22.08 51.56
C LEU A 9 15.75 22.70 52.82
N LYS A 10 14.45 22.37 52.99
CA LYS A 10 13.71 21.85 54.17
C LYS A 10 13.91 22.42 55.59
N ALA A 11 12.78 22.79 56.20
CA ALA A 11 12.29 22.34 57.53
C ALA A 11 10.79 22.69 57.63
N VAL A 12 9.81 21.78 57.48
CA VAL A 12 9.26 20.77 58.43
C VAL A 12 9.05 21.30 59.86
N ILE A 13 7.81 21.66 60.19
CA ILE A 13 7.22 21.52 61.54
C ILE A 13 5.78 21.00 61.37
N TYR A 14 5.59 19.73 61.76
CA TYR A 14 4.29 19.13 62.12
C TYR A 14 3.90 19.62 63.54
N PHE A 15 2.67 19.67 64.05
CA PHE A 15 1.64 18.62 64.25
C PHE A 15 0.51 19.32 65.08
N LEU A 16 -0.79 19.31 64.76
CA LEU A 16 -1.88 18.48 65.35
C LEU A 16 -3.19 19.28 65.16
N ALA A 17 -4.20 18.82 64.44
CA ALA A 17 -5.26 17.99 65.02
C ALA A 17 -5.82 17.03 63.96
N SER A 18 -5.37 15.80 64.04
CA SER A 18 -5.98 14.66 63.37
C SER A 18 -7.28 14.30 64.12
N THR A 19 -8.43 14.37 63.47
CA THR A 19 -9.56 13.42 63.68
C THR A 19 -10.68 13.54 62.64
N ARG A 20 -10.75 14.56 61.77
CA ARG A 20 -11.85 14.67 60.79
C ARG A 20 -11.49 14.05 59.44
N LYS A 21 -11.83 12.77 59.26
CA LYS A 21 -11.84 12.11 57.94
C LYS A 21 -12.91 12.80 57.08
N ARG A 22 -12.51 13.39 55.94
CA ARG A 22 -13.43 14.02 54.98
C ARG A 22 -14.00 12.94 54.07
N LEU A 23 -15.32 12.94 53.86
CA LEU A 23 -15.96 12.01 52.94
C LEU A 23 -15.65 12.37 51.48
N VAL A 24 -15.62 11.36 50.60
CA VAL A 24 -15.44 11.54 49.16
C VAL A 24 -16.62 12.36 48.60
N PRO A 25 -16.40 13.31 47.68
CA PRO A 25 -17.48 14.07 47.05
C PRO A 25 -18.54 13.13 46.47
N GLY A 26 -19.80 13.28 46.92
CA GLY A 26 -20.92 12.41 46.54
C GLY A 26 -21.23 11.26 47.51
N ALA A 27 -20.41 11.04 48.54
CA ALA A 27 -20.71 10.04 49.57
C ALA A 27 -21.66 10.60 50.63
N VAL A 28 -22.71 9.83 50.96
CA VAL A 28 -23.69 10.18 52.00
C VAL A 28 -23.19 9.67 53.36
N PRO A 29 -23.23 10.49 54.43
CA PRO A 29 -22.85 10.06 55.78
C PRO A 29 -23.73 8.90 56.26
N SER A 30 -23.12 7.82 56.73
CA SER A 30 -23.82 6.61 57.19
C SER A 30 -24.15 6.60 58.69
N LEU A 31 -23.62 7.56 59.45
CA LEU A 31 -23.99 7.80 60.85
C LEU A 31 -25.43 8.31 60.88
N ASN A 32 -26.36 7.50 61.40
CA ASN A 32 -27.82 7.72 61.48
C ASN A 32 -28.68 7.20 60.31
N LEU A 33 -28.18 6.30 59.47
CA LEU A 33 -29.09 5.57 58.58
C LEU A 33 -29.89 4.53 59.39
N PRO A 34 -31.21 4.40 59.16
CA PRO A 34 -32.02 3.39 59.81
C PRO A 34 -31.48 1.98 59.50
N VAL A 35 -31.46 1.11 60.51
CA VAL A 35 -31.01 -0.28 60.36
C VAL A 35 -31.93 -0.96 59.34
N LYS A 36 -31.34 -1.47 58.25
CA LYS A 36 -32.09 -2.26 57.25
C LYS A 36 -32.79 -3.43 57.95
N SER A 37 -34.10 -3.52 57.80
CA SER A 37 -34.95 -4.55 58.38
C SER A 37 -34.74 -5.95 57.78
N THR A 38 -33.94 -6.05 56.73
CA THR A 38 -33.58 -7.32 56.08
C THR A 38 -32.07 -7.56 56.17
N PRO A 39 -31.62 -8.71 56.71
CA PRO A 39 -30.20 -9.06 56.66
C PRO A 39 -29.80 -9.21 55.19
N THR A 40 -28.93 -8.32 54.73
CA THR A 40 -28.32 -8.42 53.40
C THR A 40 -27.32 -9.58 53.47
N SER A 41 -27.73 -10.74 52.95
CA SER A 41 -26.84 -11.89 52.72
C SER A 41 -25.59 -11.40 51.98
N ALA A 42 -24.43 -11.90 52.42
CA ALA A 42 -23.13 -11.56 51.87
C ALA A 42 -23.21 -11.49 50.34
N THR A 43 -22.97 -10.30 49.79
CA THR A 43 -22.85 -10.08 48.35
C THR A 43 -21.90 -11.13 47.79
N THR A 44 -22.46 -12.01 46.95
CA THR A 44 -21.71 -12.86 46.03
C THR A 44 -20.58 -12.04 45.45
N THR A 45 -19.37 -12.60 45.51
CA THR A 45 -18.13 -12.04 44.97
C THR A 45 -18.44 -11.22 43.73
N ARG A 46 -18.22 -9.90 43.83
CA ARG A 46 -18.30 -8.98 42.70
C ARG A 46 -17.49 -9.62 41.59
N ARG A 47 -18.16 -10.12 40.53
CA ARG A 47 -17.48 -10.61 39.34
C ARG A 47 -16.56 -9.48 38.93
N GLU A 48 -15.26 -9.75 39.03
CA GLU A 48 -14.24 -8.89 38.46
C GLU A 48 -14.73 -8.60 37.05
N LEU A 49 -14.83 -7.31 36.69
CA LEU A 49 -15.01 -6.92 35.30
C LEU A 49 -13.72 -7.36 34.60
N VAL A 50 -13.67 -8.65 34.26
CA VAL A 50 -12.74 -9.18 33.28
C VAL A 50 -13.00 -8.30 32.09
N ARG A 51 -12.06 -7.41 31.79
CA ARG A 51 -11.94 -6.87 30.45
C ARG A 51 -11.81 -8.12 29.59
N HIS A 52 -12.92 -8.59 29.03
CA HIS A 52 -12.90 -9.56 27.96
C HIS A 52 -12.10 -8.89 26.85
N GLN A 53 -10.78 -9.09 26.85
CA GLN A 53 -10.14 -9.30 25.58
C GLN A 53 -10.95 -10.42 24.95
N LEU A 54 -11.75 -10.09 23.94
CA LEU A 54 -12.46 -11.08 23.17
C LEU A 54 -11.35 -11.94 22.55
N ASP A 55 -10.98 -13.03 23.24
CA ASP A 55 -10.13 -14.05 22.69
C ASP A 55 -10.84 -14.52 21.43
N LYS A 56 -10.33 -14.06 20.28
CA LYS A 56 -10.91 -14.39 18.98
C LYS A 56 -10.87 -15.91 18.89
N ARG A 57 -12.05 -16.55 18.90
CA ARG A 57 -12.16 -18.01 18.80
C ARG A 57 -11.28 -18.51 17.66
N VAL A 58 -10.43 -19.47 17.98
CA VAL A 58 -9.61 -20.16 16.97
C VAL A 58 -10.56 -20.90 16.04
N VAL A 59 -10.47 -20.60 14.75
CA VAL A 59 -11.28 -21.19 13.69
C VAL A 59 -10.63 -22.46 13.16
N TYR A 60 -9.29 -22.45 13.03
CA TYR A 60 -8.48 -23.57 12.57
C TYR A 60 -7.25 -23.73 13.47
N HIS A 61 -6.99 -24.96 13.90
CA HIS A 61 -5.87 -25.28 14.79
C HIS A 61 -4.63 -25.69 14.02
N ASN A 62 -4.81 -26.46 12.95
CA ASN A 62 -3.76 -26.97 12.07
C ASN A 62 -4.25 -27.09 10.62
N LEU A 63 -3.34 -27.37 9.68
CA LEU A 63 -3.67 -27.49 8.26
C LEU A 63 -4.68 -28.61 7.98
N GLU A 64 -4.64 -29.72 8.72
CA GLU A 64 -5.62 -30.80 8.56
C GLU A 64 -7.04 -30.36 8.93
N SER A 65 -7.19 -29.63 10.04
CA SER A 65 -8.47 -29.04 10.47
C SER A 65 -8.98 -28.03 9.45
N PHE A 66 -8.07 -27.31 8.81
CA PHE A 66 -8.37 -26.42 7.70
C PHE A 66 -8.90 -27.23 6.50
N LYS A 67 -8.13 -28.19 5.99
CA LYS A 67 -8.48 -29.07 4.86
C LYS A 67 -9.84 -29.75 5.04
N LYS A 68 -10.13 -30.29 6.23
CA LYS A 68 -11.44 -30.93 6.55
C LYS A 68 -12.64 -29.99 6.40
N ARG A 69 -12.46 -28.70 6.65
CA ARG A 69 -13.56 -27.71 6.69
C ARG A 69 -13.81 -27.05 5.33
N ILE A 70 -12.85 -27.11 4.41
CA ILE A 70 -12.95 -26.45 3.10
C ILE A 70 -14.01 -27.07 2.17
N PRO A 71 -14.16 -28.41 2.03
CA PRO A 71 -15.13 -29.01 1.11
C PRO A 71 -16.58 -28.55 1.33
N GLY A 72 -16.93 -28.16 2.55
CA GLY A 72 -18.26 -27.63 2.88
C GLY A 72 -18.48 -26.16 2.53
N LEU A 73 -17.45 -25.43 2.09
CA LEU A 73 -17.53 -24.01 1.78
C LEU A 73 -17.93 -23.79 0.32
N LYS A 74 -19.03 -23.06 0.11
CA LYS A 74 -19.46 -22.64 -1.23
C LYS A 74 -18.64 -21.43 -1.67
N MET A 75 -17.71 -21.63 -2.60
CA MET A 75 -16.86 -20.57 -3.17
C MET A 75 -17.06 -20.56 -4.69
N LYS A 76 -17.87 -19.62 -5.19
CA LYS A 76 -18.23 -19.59 -6.61
C LYS A 76 -17.05 -19.07 -7.44
N GLY A 77 -16.63 -19.83 -8.45
CA GLY A 77 -15.58 -19.40 -9.39
C GLY A 77 -14.14 -19.55 -8.88
N TRP A 78 -13.95 -20.03 -7.66
CA TRP A 78 -12.62 -20.33 -7.11
C TRP A 78 -12.30 -21.82 -7.32
N LEU A 79 -11.17 -22.08 -7.94
CA LEU A 79 -10.55 -23.40 -8.00
C LEU A 79 -9.70 -23.62 -6.75
N LYS A 80 -9.62 -24.88 -6.32
CA LYS A 80 -8.91 -25.26 -5.11
C LYS A 80 -7.96 -26.41 -5.44
N THR A 81 -6.72 -26.23 -5.02
CA THR A 81 -5.66 -27.24 -5.13
C THR A 81 -5.12 -27.52 -3.74
N GLU A 82 -5.10 -28.78 -3.34
CA GLU A 82 -4.54 -29.21 -2.07
C GLU A 82 -3.21 -29.93 -2.30
N ASN A 83 -2.15 -29.44 -1.65
CA ASN A 83 -0.86 -30.09 -1.56
C ASN A 83 -0.62 -30.54 -0.11
N GLU A 84 0.42 -31.32 0.15
CA GLU A 84 0.75 -31.79 1.51
C GLU A 84 0.93 -30.60 2.47
N ASP A 85 1.75 -29.63 2.07
CA ASP A 85 2.12 -28.48 2.92
C ASP A 85 1.21 -27.27 2.79
N ASN A 86 0.49 -27.13 1.67
CA ASN A 86 -0.21 -25.90 1.33
C ASN A 86 -1.58 -26.17 0.71
N VAL A 87 -2.50 -25.20 0.84
CA VAL A 87 -3.75 -25.19 0.08
C VAL A 87 -3.82 -23.90 -0.71
N ILE A 88 -4.10 -24.01 -2.01
CA ILE A 88 -4.13 -22.89 -2.95
C ILE A 88 -5.55 -22.70 -3.47
N PHE A 89 -6.01 -21.45 -3.44
CA PHE A 89 -7.28 -21.02 -4.01
C PHE A 89 -6.98 -20.08 -5.19
N GLU A 90 -7.52 -20.38 -6.35
CA GLU A 90 -7.28 -19.61 -7.58
C GLU A 90 -8.59 -19.12 -8.19
N PHE A 91 -8.65 -17.83 -8.48
CA PHE A 91 -9.73 -17.22 -9.23
C PHE A 91 -9.24 -16.88 -10.62
N TRP A 92 -9.81 -17.55 -11.63
CA TRP A 92 -9.34 -17.45 -13.01
C TRP A 92 -10.11 -16.40 -13.80
N ASN A 93 -9.41 -15.73 -14.70
CA ASN A 93 -10.00 -14.93 -15.76
C ASN A 93 -9.76 -15.67 -17.10
N PRO A 94 -10.79 -15.94 -17.91
CA PRO A 94 -10.64 -16.71 -19.15
C PRO A 94 -9.63 -16.10 -20.14
N THR A 95 -9.44 -14.77 -20.12
CA THR A 95 -8.56 -14.04 -21.05
C THR A 95 -7.08 -14.32 -20.83
N PHE A 96 -6.65 -14.54 -19.58
CA PHE A 96 -5.23 -14.58 -19.21
C PHE A 96 -4.76 -15.99 -18.87
N SER A 97 -3.49 -16.29 -19.13
CA SER A 97 -2.90 -17.59 -18.80
C SER A 97 -2.57 -17.76 -17.30
N LEU A 98 -2.71 -16.69 -16.53
CA LEU A 98 -2.44 -16.67 -15.09
C LEU A 98 -3.74 -16.49 -14.28
N PRO A 99 -3.83 -17.06 -13.07
CA PRO A 99 -4.90 -16.75 -12.14
C PRO A 99 -4.97 -15.24 -11.87
N LYS A 100 -6.18 -14.69 -11.89
CA LYS A 100 -6.41 -13.28 -11.55
C LYS A 100 -6.08 -13.02 -10.08
N LEU A 101 -6.54 -13.90 -9.19
CA LEU A 101 -6.19 -13.89 -7.77
C LEU A 101 -5.78 -15.29 -7.35
N THR A 102 -4.72 -15.38 -6.56
CA THR A 102 -4.29 -16.60 -5.90
C THR A 102 -4.19 -16.32 -4.41
N CYS A 103 -4.82 -17.15 -3.59
CA CYS A 103 -4.68 -17.13 -2.14
C CYS A 103 -4.12 -18.49 -1.71
N SER A 104 -2.88 -18.52 -1.25
CA SER A 104 -2.24 -19.72 -0.73
C SER A 104 -2.20 -19.68 0.79
N VAL A 105 -2.51 -20.81 1.41
CA VAL A 105 -2.45 -21.01 2.87
C VAL A 105 -1.36 -22.04 3.14
N ALA A 106 -0.36 -21.64 3.91
CA ALA A 106 0.77 -22.46 4.31
C ALA A 106 0.43 -23.39 5.48
N SER A 107 1.32 -24.35 5.75
CA SER A 107 1.22 -25.27 6.88
C SER A 107 1.16 -24.56 8.24
N SER A 108 1.79 -23.38 8.35
CA SER A 108 1.73 -22.49 9.51
C SER A 108 0.37 -21.81 9.74
N LEU A 109 -0.58 -22.01 8.81
CA LEU A 109 -1.85 -21.28 8.68
C LEU A 109 -1.69 -19.81 8.33
N ASP A 110 -0.51 -19.42 7.84
CA ASP A 110 -0.33 -18.10 7.25
C ASP A 110 -0.82 -18.11 5.81
N PHE A 111 -1.38 -16.99 5.36
CA PHE A 111 -1.85 -16.87 3.99
C PHE A 111 -1.09 -15.78 3.22
N SER A 112 -0.84 -16.06 1.95
CA SER A 112 -0.31 -15.11 0.99
C SER A 112 -1.24 -14.98 -0.20
N VAL A 113 -1.32 -13.76 -0.71
CA VAL A 113 -2.17 -13.38 -1.83
C VAL A 113 -1.29 -12.87 -2.96
N ALA A 114 -1.55 -13.37 -4.17
CA ALA A 114 -0.96 -12.87 -5.39
C ALA A 114 -2.05 -12.44 -6.38
N VAL A 115 -1.74 -11.41 -7.16
CA VAL A 115 -2.56 -10.89 -8.26
C VAL A 115 -1.77 -11.10 -9.54
N TYR A 116 -2.22 -11.99 -10.43
CA TYR A 116 -1.46 -12.38 -11.63
C TYR A 116 0.01 -12.73 -11.31
N ASN A 117 0.23 -13.57 -10.30
CA ASN A 117 1.55 -13.99 -9.76
C ASN A 117 2.40 -12.89 -9.09
N TRP A 118 1.91 -11.66 -8.93
CA TRP A 118 2.58 -10.66 -8.09
C TRP A 118 2.03 -10.68 -6.66
N PHE A 119 2.89 -10.88 -5.67
CA PHE A 119 2.49 -10.87 -4.27
C PHE A 119 2.09 -9.47 -3.81
N LEU A 120 1.07 -9.41 -2.95
CA LEU A 120 0.72 -8.16 -2.27
C LEU A 120 1.89 -7.69 -1.37
N PRO A 121 2.09 -6.35 -1.24
CA PRO A 121 3.07 -5.78 -0.31
C PRO A 121 2.88 -6.24 1.13
N ASP A 122 3.95 -6.26 1.92
CA ASP A 122 3.93 -6.75 3.31
C ASP A 122 3.05 -5.94 4.25
N ASP A 123 2.96 -4.65 4.00
CA ASP A 123 2.20 -3.65 4.73
C ASP A 123 0.75 -3.50 4.23
N HIS A 124 0.32 -4.31 3.25
CA HIS A 124 -1.02 -4.22 2.67
C HIS A 124 -2.14 -4.37 3.73
N VAL A 125 -3.22 -3.59 3.58
CA VAL A 125 -4.32 -3.50 4.56
C VAL A 125 -4.93 -4.86 4.92
N ILE A 126 -5.08 -5.75 3.94
CA ILE A 126 -5.59 -7.11 4.16
C ILE A 126 -4.72 -7.89 5.14
N TYR A 127 -3.39 -7.75 5.03
CA TYR A 127 -2.44 -8.45 5.87
C TYR A 127 -2.36 -7.86 7.26
N THR A 128 -2.43 -6.54 7.39
CA THR A 128 -2.42 -5.87 8.69
C THR A 128 -3.70 -6.12 9.48
N GLU A 129 -4.86 -6.10 8.83
CA GLU A 129 -6.16 -6.38 9.48
C GLU A 129 -6.32 -7.84 9.90
N LEU A 130 -5.93 -8.77 9.03
CA LEU A 130 -6.10 -10.21 9.25
C LEU A 130 -4.87 -10.90 9.86
N LYS A 131 -3.80 -10.12 10.11
CA LYS A 131 -2.51 -10.59 10.65
C LYS A 131 -1.92 -11.75 9.86
N ARG A 132 -2.11 -11.76 8.53
CA ARG A 132 -1.65 -12.81 7.60
C ARG A 132 -1.99 -14.25 8.02
N SER A 133 -3.00 -14.47 8.86
CA SER A 133 -3.28 -15.81 9.39
C SER A 133 -4.75 -16.18 9.27
N VAL A 134 -4.99 -17.44 8.92
CA VAL A 134 -6.35 -18.00 8.92
C VAL A 134 -6.78 -18.50 10.30
N LYS A 135 -5.88 -18.56 11.30
CA LYS A 135 -6.16 -19.11 12.65
C LYS A 135 -7.43 -18.56 13.29
N HIS A 136 -7.70 -17.27 13.13
CA HIS A 136 -8.84 -16.58 13.75
C HIS A 136 -9.87 -16.05 12.74
N THR A 137 -9.73 -16.36 11.45
CA THR A 137 -10.59 -15.85 10.38
C THR A 137 -10.90 -16.97 9.39
N SER A 138 -12.17 -17.17 9.02
CA SER A 138 -12.50 -18.16 8.01
C SER A 138 -11.99 -17.76 6.63
N ILE A 139 -11.56 -18.74 5.83
CA ILE A 139 -11.10 -18.49 4.46
C ILE A 139 -12.19 -17.85 3.58
N SER A 140 -13.46 -18.16 3.83
CA SER A 140 -14.59 -17.51 3.18
C SER A 140 -14.59 -15.99 3.38
N THR A 141 -14.33 -15.52 4.60
CA THR A 141 -14.25 -14.08 4.91
C THR A 141 -13.05 -13.42 4.23
N ILE A 142 -11.91 -14.12 4.16
CA ILE A 142 -10.72 -13.63 3.47
C ILE A 142 -11.01 -13.46 1.98
N ILE A 143 -11.62 -14.47 1.35
CA ILE A 143 -11.95 -14.42 -0.07
C ILE A 143 -13.03 -13.37 -0.36
N SER A 144 -14.07 -13.26 0.46
CA SER A 144 -15.06 -12.18 0.32
C SER A 144 -14.43 -10.78 0.45
N LYS A 145 -13.44 -10.61 1.34
CA LYS A 145 -12.67 -9.37 1.40
C LYS A 145 -11.89 -9.16 0.12
N LEU A 146 -11.16 -10.16 -0.38
CA LEU A 146 -10.39 -10.06 -1.63
C LEU A 146 -11.26 -9.65 -2.82
N GLU A 147 -12.46 -10.22 -2.93
CA GLU A 147 -13.43 -9.88 -3.98
C GLU A 147 -13.97 -8.44 -3.89
N SER A 148 -13.96 -7.85 -2.68
CA SER A 148 -14.38 -6.45 -2.48
C SER A 148 -13.36 -5.43 -2.99
N TYR A 149 -12.09 -5.83 -3.14
CA TYR A 149 -11.04 -4.96 -3.67
C TYR A 149 -11.00 -5.01 -5.20
N LYS A 150 -10.54 -3.91 -5.80
CA LYS A 150 -10.28 -3.82 -7.23
C LYS A 150 -8.78 -3.94 -7.48
N ILE A 151 -8.43 -4.52 -8.62
CA ILE A 151 -7.04 -4.51 -9.09
C ILE A 151 -6.72 -3.08 -9.52
N CYS A 152 -5.65 -2.52 -8.96
CA CYS A 152 -5.17 -1.19 -9.33
C CYS A 152 -4.84 -1.15 -10.84
N GLU A 153 -5.35 -0.17 -11.58
CA GLU A 153 -5.05 -0.01 -13.01
C GLU A 153 -3.63 0.55 -13.26
N GLY A 154 -3.03 1.15 -12.24
CA GLY A 154 -1.65 1.63 -12.30
C GLY A 154 -1.57 3.05 -12.83
N LEU A 155 -0.56 3.31 -13.66
CA LEU A 155 -0.28 4.58 -14.31
C LEU A 155 -0.77 4.58 -15.76
N ASN A 156 -1.08 5.77 -16.28
CA ASN A 156 -1.36 5.93 -17.69
C ASN A 156 -0.20 5.53 -18.60
N LYS A 157 -0.54 4.81 -19.67
CA LYS A 157 0.35 4.28 -20.70
C LYS A 157 0.72 5.35 -21.73
N ASN A 158 1.59 6.28 -21.35
CA ASN A 158 2.15 7.26 -22.28
C ASN A 158 3.65 7.00 -22.53
N GLU A 159 4.21 7.57 -23.60
CA GLU A 159 5.60 7.36 -24.01
C GLU A 159 6.61 7.68 -22.90
N LEU A 160 6.37 8.73 -22.11
CA LEU A 160 7.26 9.12 -21.00
C LEU A 160 7.19 8.12 -19.83
N THR A 161 6.04 7.50 -19.59
CA THR A 161 5.89 6.43 -18.61
C THR A 161 6.64 5.18 -19.06
N TYR A 162 6.55 4.83 -20.35
CA TYR A 162 7.27 3.68 -20.91
C TYR A 162 8.79 3.85 -20.90
N SER A 163 9.31 5.04 -21.21
CA SER A 163 10.75 5.28 -21.23
C SER A 163 11.41 5.15 -19.85
N LYS A 164 10.62 5.21 -18.77
CA LYS A 164 11.07 5.05 -17.39
C LYS A 164 10.75 3.68 -16.81
N CYS A 165 9.89 2.89 -17.46
CA CYS A 165 9.51 1.61 -16.92
C CYS A 165 10.63 0.59 -17.16
N GLU A 166 10.92 -0.19 -16.13
CA GLU A 166 11.85 -1.32 -16.24
C GLU A 166 11.07 -2.62 -16.00
N ASP A 167 11.59 -3.71 -16.55
CA ASP A 167 11.07 -5.03 -16.20
C ASP A 167 11.40 -5.32 -14.72
N PRO A 168 10.49 -5.99 -13.99
CA PRO A 168 10.68 -6.36 -12.59
C PRO A 168 11.87 -7.32 -12.47
N SER A 169 13.05 -6.77 -12.22
CA SER A 169 14.26 -7.53 -11.93
C SER A 169 14.61 -7.35 -10.46
N PRO A 170 15.00 -8.42 -9.74
CA PRO A 170 15.42 -8.35 -8.34
C PRO A 170 16.65 -7.45 -8.09
N SER A 171 17.39 -7.06 -9.13
CA SER A 171 18.52 -6.12 -9.04
C SER A 171 18.18 -4.69 -9.46
N CYS A 172 17.05 -4.45 -10.12
CA CYS A 172 16.64 -3.13 -10.60
C CYS A 172 15.87 -2.38 -9.50
N SER A 173 16.61 -1.65 -8.67
CA SER A 173 16.07 -0.73 -7.65
C SER A 173 16.11 0.74 -8.10
N SER A 174 16.52 1.01 -9.35
CA SER A 174 16.71 2.37 -9.87
C SER A 174 15.42 3.02 -10.38
N SER A 175 14.45 2.25 -10.87
CA SER A 175 13.21 2.80 -11.40
C SER A 175 12.06 2.80 -10.38
N SER A 176 11.36 3.93 -10.33
CA SER A 176 10.11 4.10 -9.56
C SER A 176 8.88 3.57 -10.30
N ILE A 177 9.04 3.09 -11.55
CA ILE A 177 7.95 2.55 -12.38
C ILE A 177 8.34 1.16 -12.87
N ILE A 178 7.49 0.19 -12.59
CA ILE A 178 7.71 -1.23 -12.88
C ILE A 178 6.65 -1.72 -13.85
N ARG A 179 7.06 -2.62 -14.75
CA ARG A 179 6.19 -3.26 -15.74
C ARG A 179 5.61 -4.60 -15.22
N HIS A 180 4.32 -4.63 -14.95
CA HIS A 180 3.61 -5.88 -14.65
C HIS A 180 3.00 -6.45 -15.94
N THR A 181 3.66 -7.46 -16.50
CA THR A 181 3.27 -8.13 -17.75
C THR A 181 2.48 -9.41 -17.46
N ILE A 182 1.29 -9.52 -18.03
CA ILE A 182 0.38 -10.67 -17.84
C ILE A 182 0.15 -11.32 -19.21
N PRO A 183 0.60 -12.56 -19.43
CA PRO A 183 0.40 -13.21 -20.71
C PRO A 183 -1.09 -13.47 -20.97
N ILE A 184 -1.52 -13.15 -22.19
CA ILE A 184 -2.86 -13.45 -22.68
C ILE A 184 -2.85 -14.91 -23.17
N LYS A 185 -3.99 -15.62 -23.08
CA LYS A 185 -4.03 -16.97 -23.66
C LYS A 185 -4.07 -16.89 -25.19
N PRO A 186 -3.44 -17.84 -25.91
CA PRO A 186 -3.43 -17.86 -27.37
C PRO A 186 -4.82 -17.79 -28.00
N GLU A 187 -5.85 -18.38 -27.37
CA GLU A 187 -7.22 -18.37 -27.90
C GLU A 187 -7.88 -16.98 -27.85
N ASN A 188 -7.30 -16.04 -27.10
CA ASN A 188 -7.78 -14.66 -26.96
C ASN A 188 -6.84 -13.64 -27.62
N TYR A 189 -5.92 -14.10 -28.47
CA TYR A 189 -5.06 -13.22 -29.24
C TYR A 189 -5.88 -12.45 -30.28
N GLU A 190 -5.54 -11.18 -30.48
CA GLU A 190 -6.02 -10.42 -31.62
C GLU A 190 -5.37 -10.95 -32.90
N GLU A 191 -6.15 -11.14 -33.96
CA GLU A 191 -5.71 -11.73 -35.25
C GLU A 191 -4.51 -10.96 -35.87
N ASP A 192 -4.52 -9.63 -35.76
CA ASP A 192 -3.47 -8.75 -36.29
C ASP A 192 -2.35 -8.43 -35.27
N GLY A 193 -2.37 -9.08 -34.11
CA GLY A 193 -1.44 -8.81 -33.03
C GLY A 193 -0.11 -9.57 -33.16
N PRO A 194 0.88 -9.25 -32.30
CA PRO A 194 2.15 -9.97 -32.29
C PRO A 194 1.98 -11.44 -31.87
N PRO A 195 2.95 -12.33 -32.19
CA PRO A 195 2.88 -13.76 -31.85
C PRO A 195 2.75 -14.06 -30.35
N PHE A 196 3.19 -13.15 -29.49
CA PHE A 196 3.02 -13.23 -28.04
C PHE A 196 2.34 -11.96 -27.56
N GLN A 197 1.08 -12.09 -27.12
CA GLN A 197 0.30 -10.97 -26.63
C GLN A 197 0.24 -11.00 -25.11
N ALA A 198 0.40 -9.82 -24.50
CA ALA A 198 0.36 -9.65 -23.07
C ALA A 198 -0.32 -8.34 -22.69
N CYS A 199 -1.09 -8.37 -21.62
CA CYS A 199 -1.59 -7.17 -20.99
C CYS A 199 -0.51 -6.60 -20.07
N ILE A 200 -0.17 -5.33 -20.29
CA ILE A 200 0.86 -4.64 -19.52
C ILE A 200 0.20 -3.62 -18.61
N PHE A 201 0.48 -3.70 -17.32
CA PHE A 201 0.18 -2.66 -16.34
C PHE A 201 1.47 -1.96 -15.93
N LEU A 202 1.50 -0.63 -16.04
CA LEU A 202 2.61 0.18 -15.53
C LEU A 202 2.27 0.58 -14.10
N ARG A 203 3.12 0.25 -13.14
CA ARG A 203 2.83 0.41 -11.71
C ARG A 203 3.95 1.18 -11.03
N SER A 204 3.60 1.92 -9.98
CA SER A 204 4.63 2.41 -9.06
C SER A 204 5.34 1.23 -8.41
N GLN A 205 6.59 1.40 -7.99
CA GLN A 205 7.29 0.42 -7.17
C GLN A 205 6.51 0.05 -5.90
N ASP A 206 5.90 1.05 -5.26
CA ASP A 206 5.11 0.88 -4.03
C ASP A 206 3.61 0.65 -4.32
N CYS A 207 3.27 -0.05 -5.40
CA CYS A 207 1.89 -0.29 -5.79
C CYS A 207 1.22 -1.32 -4.86
N GLU A 208 0.05 -0.98 -4.33
CA GLU A 208 -0.73 -1.86 -3.44
C GLU A 208 -1.30 -3.10 -4.15
N LEU A 209 -1.31 -3.11 -5.50
CA LEU A 209 -1.94 -4.10 -6.39
C LEU A 209 -3.46 -4.26 -6.25
N LEU A 210 -3.97 -4.40 -5.03
CA LEU A 210 -5.38 -4.35 -4.68
C LEU A 210 -5.68 -3.06 -3.91
N CYS A 211 -6.70 -2.33 -4.34
CA CYS A 211 -7.13 -1.12 -3.64
C CYS A 211 -8.64 -0.91 -3.78
N GLY A 212 -9.21 -0.06 -2.91
CA GLY A 212 -10.64 0.28 -2.97
C GLY A 212 -11.02 1.19 -4.15
N ASN A 213 -10.03 1.85 -4.74
CA ASN A 213 -10.18 2.78 -5.86
C ASN A 213 -9.72 2.13 -7.18
N ILE A 214 -9.87 2.87 -8.29
CA ILE A 214 -9.38 2.45 -9.62
C ILE A 214 -7.85 2.32 -9.63
N SER A 215 -7.15 3.29 -9.04
CA SER A 215 -5.70 3.27 -8.84
C SER A 215 -5.34 3.55 -7.38
N CYS A 216 -4.27 2.92 -6.90
CA CYS A 216 -3.78 3.10 -5.54
C CYS A 216 -3.10 4.46 -5.36
N SER A 217 -2.92 4.85 -4.10
CA SER A 217 -2.37 6.17 -3.73
C SER A 217 -0.96 6.39 -4.27
N SER A 218 -0.12 5.35 -4.26
CA SER A 218 1.25 5.38 -4.79
C SER A 218 1.27 5.59 -6.31
N CYS A 219 0.45 4.85 -7.06
CA CYS A 219 0.34 5.01 -8.51
C CYS A 219 -0.17 6.39 -8.90
N ILE A 220 -1.17 6.94 -8.20
CA ILE A 220 -1.70 8.29 -8.46
C ILE A 220 -0.63 9.36 -8.22
N LYS A 221 0.14 9.25 -7.12
CA LYS A 221 1.24 10.18 -6.83
C LYS A 221 2.32 10.11 -7.91
N GLN A 222 2.70 8.90 -8.30
CA GLN A 222 3.72 8.68 -9.32
C GLN A 222 3.26 9.21 -10.68
N GLU A 223 2.01 8.97 -11.05
CA GLU A 223 1.42 9.51 -12.27
C GLU A 223 1.45 11.04 -12.29
N LYS A 224 1.03 11.71 -11.21
CA LYS A 224 1.13 13.17 -11.10
C LYS A 224 2.57 13.67 -11.24
N SER A 225 3.55 12.94 -10.70
CA SER A 225 4.96 13.25 -10.85
C SER A 225 5.41 13.15 -12.32
N VAL A 226 5.04 12.07 -13.00
CA VAL A 226 5.33 11.85 -14.42
C VAL A 226 4.67 12.90 -15.29
N SER A 227 3.40 13.24 -15.06
CA SER A 227 2.68 14.27 -15.81
C SER A 227 3.33 15.65 -15.66
N LYS A 228 3.71 16.05 -14.45
CA LYS A 228 4.45 17.31 -14.22
C LYS A 228 5.80 17.32 -14.94
N GLN A 229 6.50 16.19 -14.95
CA GLN A 229 7.76 16.07 -15.69
C GLN A 229 7.53 16.16 -17.20
N LYS A 230 6.44 15.58 -17.71
CA LYS A 230 6.03 15.70 -19.11
C LYS A 230 5.75 17.15 -19.48
N GLU A 231 4.91 17.84 -18.71
CA GLU A 231 4.60 19.26 -18.95
C GLU A 231 5.88 20.11 -18.96
N LYS A 232 6.79 19.89 -18.00
CA LYS A 232 8.08 20.58 -17.96
C LYS A 232 8.95 20.25 -19.19
N HIS A 233 8.96 18.98 -19.61
CA HIS A 233 9.68 18.55 -20.79
C HIS A 233 9.12 19.20 -22.06
N ASP A 234 7.80 19.17 -22.26
CA ASP A 234 7.13 19.71 -23.43
C ASP A 234 7.34 21.23 -23.57
N VAL A 235 7.41 21.97 -22.45
CA VAL A 235 7.75 23.39 -22.44
C VAL A 235 9.23 23.65 -22.76
N GLN A 236 10.14 22.80 -22.29
CA GLN A 236 11.59 23.00 -22.42
C GLN A 236 12.19 22.44 -23.71
N ALA A 237 11.62 21.37 -24.26
CA ALA A 237 12.09 20.68 -25.46
C ALA A 237 12.23 21.60 -26.68
N PRO A 238 11.27 22.49 -27.00
CA PRO A 238 11.41 23.41 -28.14
C PRO A 238 12.35 24.59 -27.84
N GLN A 239 12.73 24.81 -26.59
CA GLN A 239 13.56 25.95 -26.22
C GLN A 239 15.05 25.63 -26.44
N PRO A 240 15.76 26.48 -27.21
CA PRO A 240 17.19 26.32 -27.41
C PRO A 240 17.93 26.39 -26.08
N LEU A 241 19.12 25.80 -26.06
CA LEU A 241 19.99 25.83 -24.90
C LEU A 241 20.47 27.26 -24.63
N LYS A 242 20.73 27.53 -23.34
CA LYS A 242 21.43 28.75 -22.94
C LYS A 242 22.89 28.66 -23.40
N ASP A 243 23.50 29.80 -23.65
CA ASP A 243 24.92 29.87 -24.01
C ASP A 243 25.78 29.18 -22.95
N LYS A 244 26.75 28.37 -23.41
CA LYS A 244 27.65 27.54 -22.57
C LYS A 244 26.94 26.44 -21.75
N ALA A 245 25.71 26.04 -22.09
CA ALA A 245 25.08 24.89 -21.47
C ALA A 245 25.87 23.59 -21.76
N PRO A 246 26.03 22.68 -20.78
CA PRO A 246 26.75 21.43 -20.99
C PRO A 246 25.99 20.52 -21.96
N LEU A 247 26.66 20.14 -23.06
CA LEU A 247 26.08 19.28 -24.10
C LEU A 247 25.71 17.89 -23.56
N SER A 248 26.53 17.33 -22.67
CA SER A 248 26.32 15.98 -22.10
C SER A 248 25.06 15.83 -21.25
N LYS A 249 24.49 16.94 -20.76
CA LYS A 249 23.27 16.95 -19.92
C LYS A 249 22.06 17.51 -20.66
N SER A 250 22.19 17.78 -21.95
CA SER A 250 21.13 18.39 -22.76
C SER A 250 20.35 17.32 -23.51
N SER A 251 19.03 17.47 -23.59
CA SER A 251 18.21 16.54 -24.37
C SER A 251 18.47 16.71 -25.86
N LYS A 252 18.24 15.63 -26.63
CA LYS A 252 18.40 15.63 -28.08
C LYS A 252 17.51 16.69 -28.75
N GLU A 253 16.27 16.86 -28.31
CA GLU A 253 15.36 17.86 -28.89
C GLU A 253 15.92 19.27 -28.71
N ARG A 254 16.43 19.59 -27.51
CA ARG A 254 16.98 20.92 -27.22
C ARG A 254 18.26 21.21 -28.00
N LEU A 255 19.10 20.19 -28.23
CA LEU A 255 20.26 20.31 -29.10
C LEU A 255 19.85 20.64 -30.55
N VAL A 256 18.85 19.93 -31.08
CA VAL A 256 18.30 20.18 -32.41
C VAL A 256 17.73 21.61 -32.52
N ALA A 257 16.93 22.05 -31.54
CA ALA A 257 16.38 23.41 -31.50
C ALA A 257 17.49 24.49 -31.47
N THR A 258 18.59 24.22 -30.75
CA THR A 258 19.75 25.12 -30.69
C THR A 258 20.43 25.26 -32.04
N VAL A 259 20.68 24.14 -32.73
CA VAL A 259 21.30 24.13 -34.07
C VAL A 259 20.41 24.83 -35.09
N GLN A 260 19.10 24.61 -35.04
CA GLN A 260 18.14 25.29 -35.92
C GLN A 260 18.19 26.81 -35.74
N ARG A 261 18.21 27.30 -34.49
CA ARG A 261 18.36 28.73 -34.20
C ARG A 261 19.67 29.29 -34.72
N GLN A 262 20.79 28.58 -34.50
CA GLN A 262 22.10 29.00 -35.01
C GLN A 262 22.12 29.09 -36.53
N ARG A 263 21.53 28.13 -37.26
CA ARG A 263 21.43 28.18 -38.73
C ARG A 263 20.67 29.41 -39.23
N VAL A 264 19.57 29.77 -38.57
CA VAL A 264 18.80 30.98 -38.92
C VAL A 264 19.64 32.23 -38.70
N VAL A 265 20.34 32.32 -37.58
CA VAL A 265 21.23 33.46 -37.27
C VAL A 265 22.37 33.55 -38.28
N CYS A 266 23.03 32.44 -38.62
CA CYS A 266 24.10 32.44 -39.62
C CYS A 266 23.59 32.92 -40.98
N LYS A 267 22.42 32.42 -41.43
CA LYS A 267 21.81 32.84 -42.70
C LYS A 267 21.48 34.34 -42.72
N GLU A 268 21.02 34.90 -41.60
CA GLU A 268 20.74 36.33 -41.48
C GLU A 268 22.02 37.17 -41.54
N LEU A 269 23.08 36.73 -40.85
CA LEU A 269 24.38 37.38 -40.87
C LEU A 269 25.02 37.35 -42.26
N GLU A 270 25.00 36.21 -42.94
CA GLU A 270 25.44 36.06 -44.33
C GLU A 270 24.71 37.04 -45.26
N GLY A 271 23.38 37.15 -45.12
CA GLY A 271 22.58 38.10 -45.90
C GLY A 271 22.97 39.57 -45.65
N ARG A 272 23.28 39.95 -44.40
CA ARG A 272 23.75 41.30 -44.05
C ARG A 272 25.14 41.56 -44.61
N ILE A 273 26.05 40.60 -44.56
CA ILE A 273 27.39 40.70 -45.15
C ILE A 273 27.26 40.96 -46.65
N SER A 274 26.44 40.17 -47.36
CA SER A 274 26.22 40.37 -48.81
C SER A 274 25.56 41.71 -49.17
N GLN A 275 24.89 42.37 -48.23
CA GLN A 275 24.36 43.73 -48.43
C GLN A 275 25.42 44.82 -48.24
N LEU A 276 26.40 44.59 -47.36
CA LEU A 276 27.50 45.52 -47.11
C LEU A 276 28.60 45.43 -48.17
N GLU A 277 28.70 44.31 -48.87
CA GLU A 277 29.62 44.09 -49.99
C GLU A 277 29.11 44.64 -51.33
N LYS A 278 27.90 45.20 -51.37
CA LYS A 278 27.31 45.90 -52.52
C LYS A 278 27.46 47.41 -52.38
#